data_AF-A0A7V9N129-F1
#
_entry.id   AF-A0A7V9N129-F1
#
_cell.length_a   1.000
_cell.length_b   1.000
_cell.length_c   1.000
_cell.angle_alpha   90.00
_cell.angle_beta   90.00
_cell.angle_gamma   90.00
#
_symmetry.space_group_name_H-M   'P 1'
#
loop_
_entity.id
_entity.type
_entity.pdbx_description
1 polymer ?
#
loop_
_entity_poly.entity_id
_entity_poly.type
_entity_poly.pdbx_seq_one_letter_code
_entity_poly.pdbx_strand_id
1 'polypeptide(L)'
;MTLAESISAVPELYERGDESTARLLLRSGYLDSPQALTVEDVEEALRRNPDLADRWLKRGHDQRLAGGWGIECDHGQYKLQSFAGGRGLVEKKKLHAVAEFIVRYVGFMGDVLSRHRARGFCRSQSHMERSAKIARNPTWWASSPALL
;
A
#
# COMPACT_ATOMS: atom_id res chain seq x y z
N MET A 1 -8.00 -11.23 15.19
CA MET A 1 -6.99 -11.26 14.11
C MET A 1 -6.08 -10.07 14.32
N THR A 2 -4.78 -10.29 14.49
CA THR A 2 -3.81 -9.20 14.68
C THR A 2 -3.53 -8.48 13.36
N LEU A 3 -2.84 -7.32 13.43
CA LEU A 3 -2.36 -6.62 12.24
C LEU A 3 -1.45 -7.53 11.40
N ALA A 4 -0.49 -8.21 12.05
CA ALA A 4 0.44 -9.11 11.38
C ALA A 4 -0.26 -10.30 10.70
N GLU A 5 -1.27 -10.90 11.35
CA GLU A 5 -2.09 -11.96 10.74
C GLU A 5 -2.85 -11.45 9.51
N SER A 6 -3.47 -10.27 9.63
CA SER A 6 -4.24 -9.64 8.54
C SER A 6 -3.35 -9.32 7.34
N ILE A 7 -2.15 -8.78 7.58
CA ILE A 7 -1.18 -8.47 6.54
C ILE A 7 -0.61 -9.76 5.91
N SER A 8 -0.32 -10.77 6.72
CA SER A 8 0.18 -12.05 6.21
C SER A 8 -0.81 -12.73 5.25
N ALA A 9 -2.11 -12.54 5.46
CA ALA A 9 -3.17 -13.10 4.62
C ALA A 9 -3.44 -12.32 3.31
N VAL A 10 -2.78 -11.18 3.06
CA VAL A 10 -3.05 -10.31 1.90
C VAL A 10 -3.00 -11.04 0.55
N PRO A 11 -2.01 -11.90 0.23
CA PRO A 11 -1.97 -12.58 -1.06
C PRO A 11 -3.18 -13.50 -1.26
N GLU A 12 -3.59 -14.22 -0.21
CA GLU A 12 -4.76 -15.09 -0.26
C GLU A 12 -6.04 -14.27 -0.49
N LEU A 13 -6.22 -13.17 0.25
CA LEU A 13 -7.39 -12.30 0.11
C LEU A 13 -7.44 -11.64 -1.27
N TYR A 14 -6.29 -11.27 -1.83
CA TYR A 14 -6.18 -10.74 -3.18
C TYR A 14 -6.57 -11.78 -4.24
N GLU A 15 -6.10 -13.02 -4.10
CA GLU A 15 -6.44 -14.11 -5.02
C GLU A 15 -7.93 -14.48 -4.99
N ARG A 16 -8.62 -14.25 -3.86
CA ARG A 16 -10.07 -14.50 -3.72
C ARG A 16 -10.95 -13.45 -4.42
N GLY A 17 -10.38 -12.34 -4.91
CA GLY A 17 -10.94 -11.65 -6.08
C GLY A 17 -11.71 -10.34 -5.89
N ASP A 18 -11.93 -9.83 -4.67
CA ASP A 18 -12.82 -8.65 -4.51
C ASP A 18 -12.13 -7.35 -4.10
N GLU A 19 -10.86 -7.38 -3.65
CA GLU A 19 -10.19 -6.19 -3.12
C GLU A 19 -8.75 -6.03 -3.63
N SER A 20 -8.40 -4.80 -4.02
CA SER A 20 -7.01 -4.45 -4.31
C SER A 20 -6.16 -4.48 -3.04
N THR A 21 -4.85 -4.69 -3.17
CA THR A 21 -3.92 -4.64 -2.03
C THR A 21 -4.05 -3.35 -1.23
N ALA A 22 -4.26 -2.21 -1.90
CA ALA A 22 -4.48 -0.93 -1.22
C ALA A 22 -5.71 -0.94 -0.29
N ARG A 23 -6.80 -1.58 -0.72
CA ARG A 23 -8.02 -1.71 0.07
C ARG A 23 -7.87 -2.71 1.22
N LEU A 24 -7.13 -3.79 0.98
CA LEU A 24 -6.77 -4.76 2.04
C LEU A 24 -5.91 -4.10 3.13
N LEU A 25 -4.90 -3.31 2.76
CA LEU A 25 -4.09 -2.54 3.70
C LEU A 25 -4.93 -1.55 4.50
N LEU A 26 -5.84 -0.82 3.84
CA LEU A 26 -6.76 0.09 4.52
C LEU A 26 -7.64 -0.64 5.54
N ARG A 27 -8.27 -1.75 5.13
CA ARG A 27 -9.18 -2.52 5.99
C ARG A 27 -8.47 -3.17 7.18
N SER A 28 -7.19 -3.50 7.02
CA SER A 28 -6.38 -4.07 8.11
C SER A 28 -6.02 -3.08 9.23
N GLY A 29 -6.25 -1.78 9.03
CA GLY A 29 -5.81 -0.72 9.94
C GLY A 29 -4.32 -0.38 9.82
N TYR A 30 -3.59 -1.00 8.88
CA TYR A 30 -2.17 -0.75 8.67
C TYR A 30 -1.84 0.73 8.43
N LEU A 31 -2.69 1.42 7.66
CA LEU A 31 -2.46 2.83 7.32
C LEU A 31 -2.61 3.79 8.51
N ASP A 32 -3.23 3.36 9.61
CA ASP A 32 -3.42 4.18 10.81
C ASP A 32 -2.19 4.10 11.74
N SER A 33 -1.47 2.98 11.73
CA SER A 33 -0.25 2.79 12.52
C SER A 33 0.75 1.83 11.84
N PRO A 34 1.41 2.26 10.74
CA PRO A 34 2.33 1.40 9.98
C PRO A 34 3.48 0.83 10.82
N GLN A 35 3.95 1.60 11.80
CA GLN A 35 5.02 1.23 12.73
C GLN A 35 4.65 0.10 13.70
N ALA A 36 3.37 -0.25 13.81
CA ALA A 36 2.91 -1.36 14.65
C ALA A 36 3.14 -2.73 14.00
N LEU A 37 3.49 -2.79 12.70
CA LEU A 37 3.83 -4.03 12.02
C LEU A 37 5.34 -4.29 12.13
N THR A 38 5.71 -5.31 12.91
CA THR A 38 7.12 -5.72 13.08
C THR A 38 7.45 -6.97 12.27
N VAL A 39 8.74 -7.20 12.00
CA VAL A 39 9.20 -8.42 11.31
C VAL A 39 8.90 -9.64 12.16
N GLU A 40 9.11 -9.54 13.48
CA GLU A 40 8.92 -10.62 14.44
C GLU A 40 7.46 -11.06 14.51
N ASP A 41 6.51 -10.12 14.55
CA ASP A 41 5.08 -10.42 14.59
C ASP A 41 4.60 -11.09 13.30
N VAL A 42 5.13 -10.64 12.15
CA VAL A 42 4.84 -11.24 10.85
C VAL A 42 5.45 -12.64 10.78
N GLU A 43 6.69 -12.83 11.22
CA GLU A 43 7.33 -14.15 11.24
C GLU A 43 6.54 -15.13 12.11
N GLU A 44 6.05 -14.71 13.27
CA GLU A 44 5.20 -15.51 14.14
C GLU A 44 3.85 -15.84 13.48
N ALA A 45 3.23 -14.89 12.77
CA ALA A 45 2.01 -15.14 12.00
C ALA A 45 2.25 -16.18 10.88
N LEU A 46 3.37 -16.07 10.17
CA LEU A 46 3.77 -17.03 9.12
C LEU A 46 4.13 -18.40 9.72
N ARG A 47 4.65 -18.46 10.94
CA ARG A 47 4.93 -19.73 11.64
C ARG A 47 3.64 -20.51 11.93
N ARG A 48 2.55 -19.79 12.25
CA ARG A 48 1.21 -20.39 12.48
C ARG A 48 0.53 -20.84 11.20
N ASN A 49 0.82 -20.16 10.09
CA ASN A 49 0.30 -20.53 8.78
C ASN A 49 1.41 -20.44 7.70
N PRO A 50 2.26 -21.48 7.58
CA PRO A 50 3.42 -21.48 6.68
C PRO A 50 3.07 -21.33 5.20
N ASP A 51 1.87 -21.75 4.78
CA ASP A 51 1.40 -21.65 3.40
C ASP A 51 1.31 -20.19 2.93
N LEU A 52 1.07 -19.24 3.85
CA LEU A 52 1.09 -17.81 3.54
C LEU A 52 2.46 -17.35 3.09
N ALA A 53 3.54 -17.95 3.61
CA ALA A 53 4.89 -17.59 3.21
C ALA A 53 5.14 -17.95 1.74
N ASP A 54 4.65 -19.11 1.30
CA ASP A 54 4.77 -19.54 -0.10
C ASP A 54 3.95 -18.66 -1.05
N ARG A 55 2.76 -18.24 -0.62
CA ARG A 55 1.97 -17.28 -1.41
C ARG A 55 2.66 -15.93 -1.53
N TRP A 56 3.30 -15.45 -0.47
CA TRP A 56 4.10 -14.21 -0.52
C TRP A 56 5.33 -14.34 -1.42
N LEU A 57 6.02 -15.48 -1.41
CA LEU A 57 7.13 -15.74 -2.33
C LEU A 57 6.66 -15.73 -3.78
N LYS A 58 5.56 -16.44 -4.09
CA LYS A 58 4.95 -16.44 -5.43
C LYS A 58 4.56 -15.02 -5.86
N ARG A 59 3.99 -14.24 -4.93
CA ARG A 59 3.61 -12.85 -5.17
C ARG A 59 4.83 -11.96 -5.43
N GLY A 60 5.90 -12.13 -4.65
CA GLY A 60 7.13 -11.35 -4.79
C GLY A 60 7.89 -11.61 -6.09
N HIS A 61 7.71 -12.79 -6.68
CA HIS A 61 8.23 -13.13 -8.00
C HIS A 61 7.38 -12.53 -9.14
N ASP A 62 6.13 -12.15 -8.90
CA ASP A 62 5.29 -11.52 -9.91
C ASP A 62 5.67 -10.04 -10.08
N GLN A 63 6.53 -9.77 -11.07
CA GLN A 63 7.02 -8.43 -11.40
C GLN A 63 5.93 -7.44 -11.84
N ARG A 64 4.69 -7.91 -12.09
CA ARG A 64 3.55 -7.02 -12.37
C ARG A 64 3.06 -6.31 -11.11
N LEU A 65 3.37 -6.84 -9.93
CA LEU A 65 2.90 -6.34 -8.65
C LEU A 65 3.92 -5.34 -8.08
N ALA A 66 3.84 -4.11 -8.55
CA ALA A 66 4.78 -3.00 -8.27
C ALA A 66 4.80 -2.53 -6.80
N GLY A 67 5.32 -3.35 -5.87
CA GLY A 67 5.53 -2.98 -4.46
C GLY A 67 6.91 -2.43 -4.14
N GLY A 68 7.70 -2.05 -5.15
CA GLY A 68 9.04 -1.47 -4.98
C GLY A 68 10.11 -2.42 -4.43
N TRP A 69 9.71 -3.60 -3.96
CA TRP A 69 10.53 -4.68 -3.42
C TRP A 69 10.22 -6.00 -4.12
N GLY A 70 11.26 -6.82 -4.31
CA GLY A 70 11.18 -8.22 -4.75
C GLY A 70 11.88 -9.15 -3.77
N ILE A 71 11.52 -10.43 -3.83
CA ILE A 71 12.18 -11.51 -3.10
C ILE A 71 12.42 -12.69 -4.05
N GLU A 72 13.64 -13.22 -4.04
CA GLU A 72 14.06 -14.35 -4.84
C GLU A 72 14.68 -15.42 -3.94
N CYS A 73 14.43 -16.69 -4.25
CA CYS A 73 15.05 -17.83 -3.57
C CYS A 73 16.10 -18.45 -4.50
N ASP A 74 17.35 -18.50 -4.03
CA ASP A 74 18.50 -19.01 -4.75
C ASP A 74 19.30 -19.96 -3.84
N HIS A 75 19.29 -21.26 -4.15
CA HIS A 75 19.98 -22.32 -3.38
C HIS A 75 19.72 -22.27 -1.85
N GLY A 76 18.48 -21.98 -1.44
CA GLY A 76 18.09 -21.90 -0.02
C GLY A 76 18.46 -20.58 0.66
N GLN A 77 18.94 -19.59 -0.10
CA GLN A 77 19.12 -18.22 0.35
C GLN A 77 18.04 -17.34 -0.26
N TYR A 78 17.52 -16.42 0.53
CA TYR A 78 16.46 -15.50 0.15
C TYR A 78 17.06 -14.11 -0.03
N LYS A 79 17.04 -13.62 -1.27
CA LYS A 79 17.56 -12.31 -1.66
C LYS A 79 16.38 -11.35 -1.75
N LEU A 80 16.39 -10.30 -0.94
CA LEU A 80 15.42 -9.21 -1.02
C LEU A 80 16.08 -8.05 -1.75
N GLN A 81 15.36 -7.42 -2.68
CA GLN A 81 15.88 -6.33 -3.48
C GLN A 81 14.86 -5.19 -3.59
N SER A 82 15.33 -3.97 -3.36
CA SER A 82 14.59 -2.74 -3.63
C SER A 82 14.84 -2.29 -5.06
N PHE A 83 13.80 -2.23 -5.89
CA PHE A 83 13.90 -1.75 -7.27
C PHE A 83 14.18 -0.24 -7.38
N ALA A 84 13.81 0.53 -6.35
CA ALA A 84 13.96 1.98 -6.37
C ALA A 84 15.33 2.51 -5.90
N GLY A 85 16.16 1.71 -5.23
CA GLY A 85 17.31 2.25 -4.48
C GLY A 85 18.50 1.33 -4.33
N GLY A 86 18.54 0.18 -5.02
CA GLY A 86 19.69 -0.75 -5.00
C GLY A 86 19.97 -1.42 -3.65
N ARG A 87 19.18 -1.14 -2.61
CA ARG A 87 19.27 -1.80 -1.32
C ARG A 87 18.82 -3.25 -1.45
N GLY A 88 19.56 -4.15 -0.83
CA GLY A 88 19.18 -5.55 -0.72
C GLY A 88 19.75 -6.18 0.53
N LEU A 89 19.18 -7.32 0.89
CA LEU A 89 19.69 -8.16 1.97
C LEU A 89 19.57 -9.63 1.56
N VAL A 90 20.38 -10.47 2.19
CA VAL A 90 20.35 -11.92 2.01
C VAL A 90 20.08 -12.57 3.35
N GLU A 91 19.05 -13.41 3.39
CA GLU A 91 18.63 -14.15 4.59
C GLU A 91 18.57 -15.64 4.27
N LYS A 92 18.90 -16.50 5.24
CA LYS A 92 18.86 -17.97 5.11
C LYS A 92 17.55 -18.56 5.63
N LYS A 93 16.92 -17.91 6.62
CA LYS A 93 15.68 -18.36 7.22
C LYS A 93 14.49 -17.89 6.39
N LYS A 94 13.79 -18.84 5.75
CA LYS A 94 12.61 -18.59 4.88
C LYS A 94 11.60 -17.63 5.53
N LEU A 95 11.11 -17.97 6.72
CA LEU A 95 10.04 -17.19 7.37
C LEU A 95 10.48 -15.77 7.70
N HIS A 96 11.71 -15.62 8.20
CA HIS A 96 12.29 -14.30 8.49
C HIS A 96 12.46 -13.47 7.21
N ALA A 97 12.97 -14.08 6.13
CA ALA A 97 13.14 -13.42 4.85
C ALA A 97 11.80 -12.94 4.27
N VAL A 98 10.77 -13.79 4.36
CA VAL A 98 9.43 -13.44 3.90
C VAL A 98 8.82 -12.35 4.78
N ALA A 99 9.04 -12.38 6.09
CA ALA A 99 8.57 -11.32 7.00
C ALA A 99 9.22 -9.97 6.70
N GLU A 100 10.55 -9.94 6.51
CA GLU A 100 11.29 -8.76 6.05
C GLU A 100 10.74 -8.23 4.72
N PHE A 101 10.47 -9.12 3.78
CA PHE A 101 9.89 -8.76 2.49
C PHE A 101 8.51 -8.14 2.65
N ILE A 102 7.63 -8.75 3.44
CA ILE A 102 6.27 -8.25 3.69
C ILE A 102 6.32 -6.84 4.28
N VAL A 103 7.05 -6.63 5.37
CA VAL A 103 7.13 -5.33 6.06
C VAL A 103 7.60 -4.23 5.11
N ARG A 104 8.61 -4.51 4.28
CA ARG A 104 9.16 -3.56 3.32
C ARG A 104 8.22 -3.29 2.14
N TYR A 105 7.59 -4.34 1.63
CA TYR A 105 6.62 -4.27 0.54
C TYR A 105 5.41 -3.42 0.95
N VAL A 106 4.80 -3.70 2.11
CA VAL A 106 3.64 -2.95 2.58
C VAL A 106 4.02 -1.54 3.04
N GLY A 107 5.23 -1.35 3.57
CA GLY A 107 5.80 -0.03 3.87
C GLY A 107 5.88 0.86 2.64
N PHE A 108 6.44 0.34 1.54
CA PHE A 108 6.48 1.07 0.28
C PHE A 108 5.08 1.42 -0.22
N MET A 109 4.14 0.47 -0.18
CA MET A 109 2.75 0.70 -0.58
C MET A 109 2.07 1.74 0.33
N GLY A 110 2.31 1.70 1.64
CA GLY A 110 1.84 2.68 2.61
C GLY A 110 2.31 4.10 2.28
N ASP A 111 3.59 4.26 1.93
CA ASP A 111 4.15 5.55 1.51
C ASP A 111 3.54 6.07 0.21
N VAL A 112 3.28 5.18 -0.75
CA VAL A 112 2.61 5.52 -2.01
C VAL A 112 1.17 6.00 -1.72
N LEU A 113 0.40 5.22 -0.95
CA LEU A 113 -0.99 5.53 -0.64
C LEU A 113 -1.13 6.81 0.19
N SER A 114 -0.23 7.05 1.14
CA SER A 114 -0.21 8.26 1.96
C SER A 114 0.05 9.51 1.12
N ARG A 115 0.98 9.44 0.15
CA ARG A 115 1.24 10.54 -0.80
C ARG A 115 0.04 10.82 -1.71
N HIS A 116 -0.67 9.77 -2.14
CA HIS A 116 -1.90 9.95 -2.92
C HIS A 116 -3.04 10.57 -2.10
N ARG A 117 -3.22 10.18 -0.83
CA ARG A 117 -4.17 10.82 0.09
C ARG A 117 -3.87 12.30 0.30
N ALA A 118 -2.62 12.65 0.58
CA ALA A 118 -2.20 14.04 0.75
C ALA A 118 -2.44 14.88 -0.52
N ARG A 119 -2.15 14.33 -1.71
CA ARG A 119 -2.40 15.01 -2.99
C ARG A 119 -3.89 15.15 -3.31
N GLY A 120 -4.70 14.14 -2.98
CA GLY A 120 -6.16 14.21 -3.11
C GLY A 120 -6.75 15.32 -2.23
N PHE A 121 -6.27 15.43 -0.99
CA PHE A 121 -6.67 16.48 -0.06
C PHE A 121 -6.31 17.89 -0.56
N CYS A 122 -5.08 18.10 -1.06
CA CYS A 122 -4.69 19.39 -1.63
C CYS A 122 -5.52 19.79 -2.87
N ARG A 123 -5.91 18.82 -3.72
CA ARG A 123 -6.77 19.09 -4.89
C ARG A 123 -8.19 19.45 -4.47
N SER A 124 -8.76 18.80 -3.46
CA SER A 124 -10.07 19.13 -2.93
C SER A 124 -10.12 20.52 -2.27
N GLN A 125 -9.06 20.91 -1.53
CA GLN A 125 -8.94 22.29 -1.01
C GLN A 125 -8.87 23.33 -2.14
N SER A 126 -8.05 23.08 -3.17
CA SER A 126 -7.93 23.99 -4.31
C SER A 126 -9.24 24.16 -5.10
N HIS A 127 -10.09 23.13 -5.16
CA HIS A 127 -11.41 23.19 -5.79
C HIS A 127 -12.45 23.93 -4.93
N MET A 128 -12.38 23.78 -3.61
CA MET A 128 -13.26 24.48 -2.66
C MET A 128 -12.91 25.98 -2.57
N GLU A 129 -11.62 26.34 -2.57
CA GLU A 129 -11.18 27.75 -2.60
C GLU A 129 -11.51 28.47 -3.91
N ARG A 130 -11.46 27.77 -5.06
CA ARG A 130 -11.95 28.33 -6.34
C ARG A 130 -13.46 28.54 -6.33
N SER A 131 -14.23 27.61 -5.76
CA SER A 131 -15.69 27.74 -5.65
C SER A 131 -16.10 28.86 -4.69
N ALA A 132 -15.36 29.05 -3.59
CA ALA A 132 -15.57 30.16 -2.65
C ALA A 132 -15.23 31.54 -3.24
N LYS A 133 -14.27 31.63 -4.17
CA LYS A 133 -13.99 32.87 -4.92
C LYS A 133 -15.07 33.21 -5.94
N ILE A 134 -15.71 32.21 -6.56
CA ILE A 134 -16.84 32.44 -7.50
C ILE A 134 -18.07 32.94 -6.75
N ALA A 135 -18.34 32.44 -5.54
CA ALA A 135 -19.49 32.88 -4.73
C ALA A 135 -19.38 34.32 -4.18
N ARG A 136 -18.22 34.99 -4.30
CA ARG A 136 -17.99 36.35 -3.77
C ARG A 136 -18.03 37.47 -4.81
N ASN A 137 -18.41 37.20 -6.07
CA ASN A 137 -18.50 38.23 -7.11
C ASN A 137 -19.94 38.37 -7.66
N PRO A 138 -20.80 39.22 -7.09
CA PRO A 138 -22.22 39.32 -7.45
C PRO A 138 -22.44 40.33 -8.59
N THR A 139 -21.81 40.17 -9.76
CA THR A 139 -21.91 41.17 -10.85
C THR A 139 -22.32 40.63 -12.22
N TRP A 140 -22.84 39.40 -12.32
CA TRP A 140 -23.22 38.79 -13.61
C TRP A 140 -24.72 38.79 -13.95
N TRP A 141 -25.53 39.63 -13.30
CA TRP A 141 -26.97 39.75 -13.62
C TRP A 141 -27.36 41.22 -13.83
N ALA A 142 -26.83 41.86 -14.87
CA ALA A 142 -27.40 43.11 -15.37
C ALA A 142 -26.98 43.31 -16.82
N SER A 143 -27.73 42.72 -17.77
CA SER A 143 -27.94 43.23 -19.13
C SER A 143 -28.89 42.30 -19.89
N SER A 144 -30.19 42.57 -19.80
CA SER A 144 -31.14 42.20 -20.85
C SER A 144 -31.81 43.49 -21.32
N PRO A 145 -31.54 43.97 -22.55
CA PRO A 145 -32.31 45.06 -23.12
C PRO A 145 -33.68 44.54 -23.57
N ALA A 146 -34.70 45.33 -23.26
CA ALA A 146 -36.09 45.11 -23.59
C ALA A 146 -36.33 45.02 -25.11
N LEU A 147 -37.22 44.11 -25.52
CA LEU A 147 -37.89 44.12 -26.81
C LEU A 147 -39.36 44.50 -26.55
N LEU A 148 -39.71 45.74 -26.88
CA LEU A 148 -41.04 46.19 -27.26
C LEU A 148 -40.89 47.19 -28.41
#